data_AF-A0A2T0VXG0-F1
#
_entry.id   AF-A0A2T0VXG0-F1
#
_cell.length_a   1.000
_cell.length_b   1.000
_cell.length_c   1.000
_cell.angle_alpha   90.00
_cell.angle_beta   90.00
_cell.angle_gamma   90.00
#
_symmetry.space_group_name_H-M   'P 1'
#
loop_
_entity.id
_entity.type
_entity.pdbx_description
1 polymer ?
#
loop_
_entity_poly.entity_id
_entity_poly.type
_entity_poly.pdbx_seq_one_letter_code
_entity_poly.pdbx_strand_id
1 'polypeptide(L)'
;MTNFHTMICESLHDIGLGPNRVTRAADNETLYGTGGLLNSIELVQFVAALSDRSGVEAFELMEHFRGEDSIFGSFSRLQAYFEARAAQQTMAG
;
A
#
# COMPACT_ATOMS: atom_id res chain seq x y z
N MET A 1 -18.17 0.64 3.99
CA MET A 1 -16.95 -0.12 4.32
C MET A 1 -16.01 0.00 3.13
N THR A 2 -14.87 0.65 3.31
CA THR A 2 -13.86 0.77 2.25
C THR A 2 -13.25 -0.61 2.00
N ASN A 3 -13.27 -1.08 0.75
CA ASN A 3 -12.57 -2.30 0.39
C ASN A 3 -11.09 -1.97 0.17
N PHE A 4 -10.28 -2.15 1.21
CA PHE A 4 -8.85 -1.82 1.16
C PHE A 4 -8.10 -2.64 0.10
N HIS A 5 -8.51 -3.89 -0.12
CA HIS A 5 -7.93 -4.70 -1.19
C HIS A 5 -8.15 -4.05 -2.56
N THR A 6 -9.38 -3.64 -2.88
CA THR A 6 -9.68 -2.92 -4.13
C THR A 6 -8.89 -1.62 -4.24
N MET A 7 -8.86 -0.82 -3.16
CA MET A 7 -8.12 0.45 -3.13
C MET A 7 -6.62 0.26 -3.42
N ILE A 8 -5.98 -0.73 -2.80
CA ILE A 8 -4.56 -1.03 -3.01
C ILE A 8 -4.32 -1.47 -4.47
N CYS A 9 -5.14 -2.38 -5.00
CA CYS A 9 -5.02 -2.84 -6.39
C CYS A 9 -5.21 -1.69 -7.41
N GLU A 10 -6.21 -0.83 -7.20
CA GLU A 10 -6.43 0.34 -8.05
C GLU A 10 -5.26 1.33 -7.98
N SER A 11 -4.71 1.56 -6.79
CA SER A 11 -3.53 2.43 -6.61
C SER A 11 -2.30 1.88 -7.32
N LEU A 12 -2.11 0.55 -7.35
CA LEU A 12 -1.05 -0.09 -8.15
C LEU A 12 -1.32 0.06 -9.65
N HIS A 13 -2.57 -0.06 -10.09
CA HIS A 13 -2.93 0.11 -11.49
C HIS A 13 -2.69 1.56 -11.97
N ASP A 14 -2.98 2.56 -11.13
CA ASP A 14 -2.83 3.98 -11.47
C ASP A 14 -1.38 4.39 -11.76
N ILE A 15 -0.41 3.74 -11.11
CA ILE A 15 1.01 3.98 -11.38
C ILE A 15 1.51 3.23 -12.64
N GLY A 16 0.62 2.54 -13.35
CA GLY A 16 0.93 1.77 -14.54
C GLY A 16 1.45 0.36 -14.27
N LEU A 17 1.21 -0.20 -13.07
CA LEU A 17 1.58 -1.58 -12.79
C LEU A 17 0.70 -2.53 -13.61
N GLY A 18 1.31 -3.28 -14.52
CA GLY A 18 0.56 -4.21 -15.40
C GLY A 18 -0.20 -5.30 -14.62
N PRO A 19 -1.27 -5.86 -15.19
CA PRO A 19 -2.21 -6.75 -14.48
C PRO A 19 -1.53 -7.95 -13.82
N ASN A 20 -0.54 -8.57 -14.49
CA ASN A 20 0.21 -9.70 -13.91
C ASN A 20 0.98 -9.31 -12.63
N ARG A 21 1.56 -8.11 -12.59
CA ARG A 21 2.29 -7.61 -11.40
C ARG A 21 1.31 -7.22 -10.28
N VAL A 22 0.13 -6.70 -10.63
CA VAL A 22 -0.95 -6.44 -9.65
C VAL A 22 -1.46 -7.75 -9.05
N THR A 23 -1.67 -8.80 -9.85
CA THR A 23 -2.06 -10.13 -9.35
C THR A 23 -1.00 -10.69 -8.42
N ARG A 24 0.28 -10.64 -8.79
CA ARG A 24 1.40 -11.08 -7.94
C ARG A 24 1.46 -10.32 -6.61
N ALA A 25 1.22 -9.01 -6.65
CA ALA A 25 1.09 -8.19 -5.45
C ALA A 25 -0.07 -8.68 -4.57
N ALA A 26 -1.26 -8.90 -5.14
CA ALA A 26 -2.43 -9.41 -4.43
C ALA A 26 -2.21 -10.83 -3.86
N ASP A 27 -1.40 -11.65 -4.54
CA ASP A 27 -0.91 -12.96 -4.05
C ASP A 27 0.18 -12.83 -2.96
N ASN A 28 0.39 -11.61 -2.45
CA ASN A 28 1.25 -11.26 -1.35
C ASN A 28 2.75 -11.43 -1.62
N GLU A 29 3.17 -11.34 -2.89
CA GLU A 29 4.58 -11.18 -3.23
C GLU A 29 5.14 -9.86 -2.64
N THR A 30 6.45 -9.84 -2.37
CA THR A 30 7.15 -8.67 -1.84
C THR A 30 6.88 -7.44 -2.70
N LEU A 31 6.27 -6.41 -2.12
CA LEU A 31 5.96 -5.17 -2.83
C LEU A 31 7.23 -4.32 -3.00
N TYR A 32 8.00 -4.14 -1.93
CA TYR A 32 9.22 -3.36 -1.95
C TYR A 32 10.31 -4.03 -1.09
N GLY A 33 11.57 -3.92 -1.53
CA GLY A 33 12.73 -4.57 -0.91
C GLY A 33 13.52 -5.42 -1.91
N THR A 34 14.34 -6.33 -1.40
CA THR A 34 15.16 -7.23 -2.25
C THR A 34 14.27 -8.10 -3.12
N GLY A 35 14.34 -7.91 -4.45
CA GLY A 35 13.48 -8.61 -5.41
C GLY A 35 12.01 -8.17 -5.39
N GLY A 36 11.70 -7.04 -4.76
CA GLY A 36 10.34 -6.51 -4.69
C GLY A 36 9.76 -6.14 -6.05
N LEU A 37 8.43 -6.19 -6.14
CA LEU A 37 7.72 -5.85 -7.36
C LEU A 37 7.95 -4.40 -7.76
N LEU A 38 7.94 -3.45 -6.82
CA LEU A 38 8.08 -2.02 -7.09
C LEU A 38 9.55 -1.59 -6.98
N ASN A 39 10.00 -0.81 -7.96
CA ASN A 39 11.22 -0.04 -7.81
C ASN A 39 10.97 1.25 -6.99
N SER A 40 12.03 2.01 -6.67
CA SER A 40 11.91 3.21 -5.84
C SER A 40 11.04 4.31 -6.45
N ILE A 41 10.99 4.46 -7.77
CA ILE A 41 10.13 5.44 -8.45
C ILE A 41 8.67 4.99 -8.38
N GLU A 42 8.41 3.74 -8.74
CA GLU A 42 7.08 3.13 -8.67
C GLU A 42 6.52 3.18 -7.24
N LEU A 43 7.37 2.97 -6.23
CA LEU A 43 6.97 3.10 -4.84
C LEU A 43 6.55 4.52 -4.47
N VAL A 44 7.33 5.54 -4.85
CA VAL A 44 6.97 6.95 -4.55
C VAL A 44 5.65 7.32 -5.23
N GLN A 45 5.45 6.89 -6.48
CA GLN A 45 4.18 7.07 -7.19
C GLN A 45 3.04 6.32 -6.49
N PHE A 46 3.30 5.12 -5.99
CA PHE A 46 2.33 4.31 -5.27
C PHE A 46 1.88 4.96 -3.97
N VAL A 47 2.83 5.52 -3.21
CA VAL A 47 2.54 6.27 -1.97
C VAL A 47 1.65 7.47 -2.26
N ALA A 48 1.91 8.21 -3.34
CA ALA A 48 1.07 9.33 -3.75
C ALA A 48 -0.35 8.85 -4.10
N ALA A 49 -0.49 7.79 -4.91
CA ALA A 49 -1.79 7.22 -5.28
C ALA A 49 -2.58 6.70 -4.07
N LEU A 50 -1.90 6.04 -3.12
CA LEU A 50 -2.50 5.61 -1.86
C LEU A 50 -2.96 6.79 -1.01
N SER A 51 -2.16 7.86 -0.93
CA SER A 51 -2.49 9.06 -0.18
C SER A 51 -3.79 9.69 -0.71
N ASP A 52 -3.87 9.87 -2.03
CA ASP A 52 -5.04 10.46 -2.69
C ASP A 52 -6.32 9.64 -2.47
N ARG A 53 -6.23 8.31 -2.47
CA ARG A 53 -7.38 7.41 -2.34
C ARG A 53 -7.81 7.14 -0.90
N SER A 54 -6.84 7.03 0.00
CA SER A 54 -7.10 6.70 1.42
C SER A 54 -7.35 7.92 2.29
N GLY A 55 -6.96 9.12 1.83
CA GLY A 55 -6.94 10.34 2.64
C GLY A 55 -5.89 10.31 3.75
N VAL A 56 -4.96 9.35 3.73
CA VAL A 56 -3.81 9.30 4.63
C VAL A 56 -2.67 10.08 4.01
N GLU A 57 -2.10 11.04 4.75
CA GLU A 57 -1.01 11.87 4.25
C GLU A 57 0.19 11.03 3.80
N ALA A 58 0.73 11.33 2.61
CA ALA A 58 1.89 10.64 2.05
C ALA A 58 3.09 10.61 3.02
N PHE A 59 3.30 11.69 3.78
CA PHE A 59 4.35 11.76 4.79
C PHE A 59 4.15 10.73 5.90
N GLU A 60 2.91 10.54 6.38
CA GLU A 60 2.56 9.54 7.37
C GLU A 60 2.84 8.12 6.86
N LEU A 61 2.44 7.83 5.62
CA LEU A 61 2.74 6.56 4.97
C LEU A 61 4.26 6.31 4.88
N MET A 62 5.05 7.35 4.59
CA MET A 62 6.50 7.27 4.52
C MET A 62 7.19 7.06 5.87
N GLU A 63 6.59 7.42 7.01
CA GLU A 63 7.17 7.12 8.33
C GLU A 63 7.29 5.61 8.55
N HIS A 64 6.39 4.83 7.95
CA HIS A 64 6.37 3.38 7.97
C HIS A 64 7.32 2.72 6.94
N PHE A 65 8.21 3.49 6.32
CA PHE A 65 9.17 3.01 5.32
C PHE A 65 10.42 2.32 5.91
N ARG A 66 10.65 2.41 7.22
CA ARG A 66 11.94 1.99 7.81
C ARG A 66 12.02 0.48 8.04
N GLY A 67 12.86 -0.20 7.27
CA GLY A 67 13.35 -1.56 7.52
C GLY A 67 12.53 -2.68 6.86
N GLU A 68 12.91 -3.93 7.16
CA GLU A 68 12.25 -5.14 6.64
C GLU A 68 10.79 -5.29 7.11
N ASP A 69 10.40 -4.56 8.16
CA ASP A 69 9.04 -4.51 8.71
C ASP A 69 8.18 -3.39 8.12
N SER A 70 8.61 -2.78 7.01
CA SER A 70 7.80 -1.76 6.34
C SER A 70 6.42 -2.30 5.94
N ILE A 71 5.41 -1.43 6.04
CA ILE A 71 4.06 -1.70 5.52
C ILE A 71 4.08 -1.97 4.00
N PHE A 72 5.10 -1.49 3.29
CA PHE A 72 5.34 -1.75 1.87
C PHE A 72 6.09 -3.04 1.61
N GLY A 73 6.32 -3.87 2.63
CA GLY A 73 6.94 -5.19 2.44
C GLY A 73 6.04 -6.16 1.68
N SER A 74 4.72 -6.12 1.91
CA SER A 74 3.76 -6.99 1.22
C SER A 74 2.36 -6.38 1.22
N PHE A 75 1.49 -6.91 0.36
CA PHE A 75 0.10 -6.47 0.24
C PHE A 75 -0.68 -6.65 1.55
N SER A 76 -0.53 -7.79 2.21
CA SER A 76 -1.23 -8.08 3.48
C SER A 76 -0.85 -7.12 4.60
N ARG A 77 0.42 -6.69 4.67
CA ARG A 77 0.88 -5.70 5.66
C ARG A 77 0.26 -4.34 5.41
N LEU A 78 0.19 -3.91 4.15
CA LEU A 78 -0.44 -2.66 3.76
C LEU A 78 -1.95 -2.69 4.03
N GLN A 79 -2.61 -3.81 3.73
CA GLN A 79 -4.03 -3.99 4.03
C GLN A 79 -4.29 -3.94 5.55
N ALA A 80 -3.50 -4.66 6.35
CA ALA A 80 -3.61 -4.66 7.80
C ALA A 80 -3.40 -3.26 8.41
N TYR A 81 -2.50 -2.46 7.84
CA TYR A 81 -2.29 -1.07 8.25
C TYR A 81 -3.57 -0.23 8.09
N PHE A 82 -4.22 -0.28 6.92
CA PHE A 82 -5.45 0.48 6.69
C PHE A 82 -6.64 -0.04 7.50
N GLU A 83 -6.74 -1.35 7.70
CA GLU A 83 -7.74 -1.96 8.58
C GLU A 83 -7.59 -1.50 10.03
N ALA A 84 -6.36 -1.53 10.57
CA ALA A 84 -6.06 -1.08 11.93
C ALA A 84 -6.38 0.42 12.11
N ARG A 85 -6.03 1.25 11.12
CA ARG A 85 -6.34 2.68 11.13
C ARG A 85 -7.85 2.94 11.15
N ALA A 86 -8.61 2.25 10.30
CA ALA A 86 -10.06 2.43 10.24
C ALA A 86 -10.76 1.99 11.54
N ALA A 87 -10.25 0.94 12.20
CA ALA A 87 -10.74 0.52 13.51
C ALA A 87 -10.47 1.59 14.59
N GLN A 88 -9.31 2.23 14.57
CA GLN A 88 -8.97 3.32 15.51
C GLN A 88 -9.86 4.56 15.32
N GLN A 89 -10.14 4.95 14.08
CA GLN A 89 -11.01 6.09 13.77
C GLN A 89 -12.47 5.85 14.22
N THR A 90 -12.92 4.59 14.21
CA THR A 90 -14.28 4.23 14.65
C THR A 90 -14.43 4.28 16.17
N MET A 91 -13.35 4.09 16.94
CA MET A 91 -13.39 4.14 18.42
C MET A 91 -13.24 5.55 19.00
N ALA A 92 -12.83 6.52 18.19
CA ALA A 92 -12.63 7.92 18.59
C ALA A 92 -13.84 8.83 18.28
N GLY A 93 -14.91 8.27 17.70
CA GLY A 93 -16.14 8.97 17.29
C GLY A 93 -17.37 8.64 18.12
#